data_AF-A0A6P8VLY6-F1
#
_entry.id   AF-A0A6P8VLY6-F1
#
_cell.length_a   1.000
_cell.length_b   1.000
_cell.length_c   1.000
_cell.angle_alpha   90.00
_cell.angle_beta   90.00
_cell.angle_gamma   90.00
#
_symmetry.space_group_name_H-M   'P 1'
#
loop_
_entity.id
_entity.type
_entity.pdbx_description
1 polymer ?
#
loop_
_entity_poly.entity_id
_entity_poly.type
_entity_poly.pdbx_seq_one_letter_code
_entity_poly.pdbx_strand_id
1 'polypeptide(L)'
;MDKLESVKARLCTWLSEDPDFILTKCGNMLLMNEFREAQKQSNALEKMEVLLSIIITKGDDTCHSFLDILKENQAHYKQLKQIFNPAPQKSAAPTAHADSCSVVTIREITDVKAETLNMEIKTEMDPRSWKTGTAVGPVLQGDYTALNGSVICADKISDVKIDVLNLSVSVKSVNTGRQDTATPSVDETLPSHQGPAAKMIISNKLRLIDCLSADPSFILQNVQQKNIVSNRQYGNLKDLSQREETIIKLIDLVIRKDEKACSLFLEVLKQPDILETYPNLNEIQW
;
A
#
# COMPACT_ATOMS: atom_id res chain seq x y z
N MET A 1 -14.11 -26.93 -8.63
CA MET A 1 -12.84 -26.79 -9.37
C MET A 1 -11.95 -25.64 -8.86
N ASP A 2 -12.36 -24.37 -8.99
CA ASP A 2 -11.53 -23.16 -8.78
C ASP A 2 -10.77 -23.08 -7.45
N LYS A 3 -11.40 -23.53 -6.36
CA LYS A 3 -10.80 -23.51 -5.02
C LYS A 3 -9.59 -24.45 -4.91
N LEU A 4 -9.68 -25.65 -5.49
CA LEU A 4 -8.60 -26.65 -5.41
C LEU A 4 -7.42 -26.26 -6.29
N GLU A 5 -7.70 -25.65 -7.44
CA GLU A 5 -6.68 -25.14 -8.36
C GLU A 5 -5.92 -23.95 -7.76
N SER A 6 -6.64 -23.02 -7.13
CA SER A 6 -6.05 -21.88 -6.40
C SER A 6 -5.14 -22.31 -5.23
N VAL A 7 -5.47 -23.40 -4.53
CA VAL A 7 -4.65 -23.91 -3.42
C VAL A 7 -3.68 -25.04 -3.79
N LYS A 8 -3.61 -25.43 -5.08
CA LYS A 8 -2.83 -26.58 -5.57
C LYS A 8 -1.37 -26.51 -5.11
N ALA A 9 -0.69 -25.37 -5.30
CA ALA A 9 0.73 -25.22 -4.93
C ALA A 9 0.98 -25.40 -3.43
N ARG A 10 0.08 -24.88 -2.59
CA ARG A 10 0.15 -25.03 -1.13
C ARG A 10 -0.11 -26.47 -0.71
N LEU A 11 -1.11 -27.11 -1.31
CA LEU A 11 -1.42 -28.52 -1.07
C LEU A 11 -0.26 -29.43 -1.48
N CYS A 12 0.36 -29.21 -2.65
CA CYS A 12 1.57 -29.95 -3.06
C CYS A 12 2.62 -29.92 -1.96
N THR A 13 2.89 -28.73 -1.43
CA THR A 13 3.93 -28.52 -0.41
C THR A 13 3.60 -29.25 0.90
N TRP A 14 2.35 -29.17 1.35
CA TRP A 14 1.94 -29.77 2.63
C TRP A 14 1.81 -31.28 2.57
N LEU A 15 1.27 -31.80 1.47
CA LEU A 15 1.11 -33.24 1.29
C LEU A 15 2.45 -33.94 1.02
N SER A 16 3.47 -33.19 0.60
CA SER A 16 4.84 -33.71 0.45
C SER A 16 5.51 -34.10 1.77
N GLU A 17 4.96 -33.69 2.92
CA GLU A 17 5.45 -34.12 4.23
C GLU A 17 5.26 -35.63 4.45
N ASP A 18 4.18 -36.21 3.91
CA ASP A 18 3.90 -37.64 3.95
C ASP A 18 3.09 -38.05 2.71
N PRO A 19 3.74 -38.23 1.55
CA PRO A 19 3.06 -38.49 0.29
C PRO A 19 2.42 -39.89 0.25
N ASP A 20 3.00 -40.87 0.94
CA ASP A 20 2.54 -42.25 0.86
C ASP A 20 1.27 -42.46 1.71
N PHE A 21 1.11 -41.74 2.83
CA PHE A 21 -0.12 -41.76 3.62
C PHE A 21 -1.33 -41.24 2.82
N ILE A 22 -1.22 -40.07 2.20
CA ILE A 22 -2.33 -39.49 1.45
C ILE A 22 -2.66 -40.31 0.19
N LEU A 23 -1.64 -40.86 -0.49
CA LEU A 23 -1.84 -41.76 -1.62
C LEU A 23 -2.64 -43.00 -1.21
N THR A 24 -2.32 -43.59 -0.06
CA THR A 24 -3.05 -44.75 0.48
C THR A 24 -4.52 -44.41 0.74
N LYS A 25 -4.80 -43.22 1.28
CA LYS A 25 -6.18 -42.76 1.50
C LYS A 25 -6.93 -42.47 0.20
N CYS A 26 -6.23 -41.97 -0.81
CA CYS A 26 -6.78 -41.73 -2.15
C CYS A 26 -6.93 -43.01 -2.99
N GLY A 27 -6.47 -44.16 -2.51
CA GLY A 27 -6.44 -45.41 -3.28
C GLY A 27 -7.80 -45.86 -3.81
N ASN A 28 -8.89 -45.54 -3.12
CA ASN A 28 -10.26 -45.88 -3.55
C ASN A 28 -10.83 -44.90 -4.60
N MET A 29 -10.17 -43.76 -4.80
CA MET A 29 -10.59 -42.70 -5.73
C MET A 29 -9.76 -42.67 -7.01
N LEU A 30 -8.54 -43.22 -6.94
CA LEU A 30 -7.64 -43.34 -8.07
C LEU A 30 -7.81 -44.71 -8.73
N LEU A 31 -7.66 -44.75 -10.05
CA LEU A 31 -7.51 -46.00 -10.78
C LEU A 31 -6.11 -46.58 -10.51
N MET A 32 -5.95 -47.90 -10.66
CA MET A 32 -4.69 -48.57 -10.33
C MET A 32 -3.50 -48.13 -11.19
N ASN A 33 -3.76 -47.64 -12.40
CA ASN A 33 -2.75 -47.02 -13.27
C ASN A 33 -2.32 -45.63 -12.78
N GLU A 34 -3.27 -44.78 -12.38
CA GLU A 34 -3.04 -43.43 -11.84
C GLU A 34 -2.28 -43.47 -10.51
N PHE A 35 -2.67 -44.41 -9.64
CA PHE A 35 -1.96 -44.64 -8.38
C PHE A 35 -0.50 -45.03 -8.64
N ARG A 36 -0.26 -45.94 -9.60
CA ARG A 36 1.10 -46.36 -9.98
C ARG A 36 1.89 -45.21 -10.62
N GLU A 37 1.24 -44.33 -11.37
CA GLU A 37 1.86 -43.16 -11.99
C GLU A 37 2.31 -42.13 -10.96
N ALA A 38 1.46 -41.84 -9.96
CA ALA A 38 1.84 -40.99 -8.84
C ALA A 38 2.95 -41.65 -8.00
N GLN A 39 2.88 -42.96 -7.74
CA GLN A 39 3.87 -43.67 -6.93
C GLN A 39 5.23 -43.82 -7.61
N LYS A 40 5.28 -43.79 -8.95
CA LYS A 40 6.53 -43.90 -9.74
C LYS A 40 7.47 -42.71 -9.52
N GLN A 41 6.96 -41.56 -9.11
CA GLN A 41 7.80 -40.37 -8.93
C GLN A 41 8.77 -40.57 -7.77
N SER A 42 10.03 -40.17 -7.96
CA SER A 42 11.08 -40.35 -6.94
C SER A 42 11.04 -39.25 -5.87
N ASN A 43 10.50 -38.09 -6.21
CA ASN A 43 10.40 -36.91 -5.36
C ASN A 43 8.99 -36.78 -4.76
N ALA A 44 8.89 -36.56 -3.45
CA ALA A 44 7.62 -36.37 -2.75
C ALA A 44 6.75 -35.25 -3.34
N LEU A 45 7.38 -34.16 -3.80
CA LEU A 45 6.67 -33.02 -4.38
C LEU A 45 6.09 -33.34 -5.75
N GLU A 46 6.86 -34.00 -6.60
CA GLU A 46 6.40 -34.47 -7.91
C GLU A 46 5.31 -35.53 -7.77
N LYS A 47 5.41 -36.43 -6.77
CA LYS A 47 4.33 -37.39 -6.44
C LYS A 47 3.01 -36.66 -6.18
N MET A 48 3.04 -35.60 -5.37
CA MET A 48 1.84 -34.84 -5.00
C MET A 48 1.32 -33.97 -6.14
N GLU A 49 2.20 -33.42 -6.95
CA GLU A 49 1.82 -32.62 -8.11
C GLU A 49 1.11 -33.46 -9.17
N VAL A 50 1.61 -34.68 -9.45
CA VAL A 50 0.96 -35.64 -10.34
C VAL A 50 -0.39 -36.08 -9.77
N LEU A 51 -0.44 -36.40 -8.48
CA LEU A 51 -1.70 -36.77 -7.79
C LEU A 51 -2.77 -35.67 -7.91
N LEU A 52 -2.42 -34.42 -7.57
CA LEU A 52 -3.35 -33.30 -7.63
C LEU A 52 -3.78 -32.99 -9.06
N SER A 53 -2.87 -33.14 -10.04
CA SER A 53 -3.22 -32.96 -11.45
C SER A 53 -4.22 -34.01 -11.92
N ILE A 54 -4.04 -35.28 -11.56
CA ILE A 54 -4.99 -36.36 -11.87
C ILE A 54 -6.37 -36.04 -11.26
N ILE A 55 -6.41 -35.65 -9.97
CA ILE A 55 -7.65 -35.33 -9.26
C ILE A 55 -8.40 -34.16 -9.91
N ILE A 56 -7.68 -33.10 -10.29
CA ILE A 56 -8.27 -31.93 -10.96
C ILE A 56 -8.81 -32.33 -12.34
N THR A 57 -8.06 -33.13 -13.11
CA THR A 57 -8.48 -33.56 -14.46
C THR A 57 -9.70 -34.49 -14.47
N LYS A 58 -9.96 -35.23 -13.39
CA LYS A 58 -11.11 -36.14 -13.27
C LYS A 58 -12.44 -35.43 -13.03
N GLY A 59 -12.42 -34.15 -12.67
CA GLY A 59 -13.61 -33.33 -12.49
C GLY A 59 -14.09 -33.22 -11.04
N ASP A 60 -15.23 -32.52 -10.88
CA ASP A 60 -15.66 -31.98 -9.59
C ASP A 60 -15.99 -33.05 -8.54
N ASP A 61 -16.57 -34.18 -8.92
CA ASP A 61 -16.93 -35.26 -7.97
C ASP A 61 -15.68 -35.82 -7.27
N THR A 62 -14.61 -36.04 -8.04
CA THR A 62 -13.33 -36.52 -7.51
C THR A 62 -12.67 -35.44 -6.65
N CYS A 63 -12.79 -34.17 -7.02
CA CYS A 63 -12.28 -33.07 -6.20
C CYS A 63 -12.99 -32.99 -4.84
N HIS A 64 -14.31 -33.15 -4.79
CA HIS A 64 -15.08 -33.12 -3.54
C HIS A 64 -14.71 -34.28 -2.63
N SER A 65 -14.69 -35.51 -3.16
CA SER A 65 -14.26 -36.68 -2.38
C SER A 65 -12.83 -36.54 -1.87
N PHE A 66 -11.94 -35.86 -2.59
CA PHE A 66 -10.58 -35.63 -2.16
C PHE A 66 -10.51 -34.60 -1.04
N LEU A 67 -11.31 -33.54 -1.12
CA LEU A 67 -11.46 -32.57 -0.04
C LEU A 67 -12.03 -33.22 1.23
N ASP A 68 -12.95 -34.17 1.10
CA ASP A 68 -13.46 -34.93 2.25
C ASP A 68 -12.37 -35.78 2.91
N ILE A 69 -11.54 -36.47 2.11
CA ILE A 69 -10.34 -37.17 2.63
C ILE A 69 -9.42 -36.21 3.37
N LEU A 70 -9.11 -35.06 2.77
CA LEU A 70 -8.25 -34.06 3.40
C LEU A 70 -8.86 -33.53 4.71
N LYS A 71 -10.19 -33.39 4.76
CA LYS A 71 -10.94 -32.93 5.93
C LYS A 71 -10.91 -33.96 7.07
N GLU A 72 -11.05 -35.24 6.76
CA GLU A 72 -10.94 -36.35 7.73
C GLU A 72 -9.52 -36.51 8.29
N ASN A 73 -8.51 -36.19 7.48
CA ASN A 73 -7.10 -36.41 7.82
C ASN A 73 -6.35 -35.13 8.28
N GLN A 74 -7.08 -34.09 8.71
CA GLN A 74 -6.50 -32.83 9.24
C GLN A 74 -5.60 -33.00 10.48
N ALA A 75 -5.74 -34.10 11.22
CA ALA A 75 -4.88 -34.39 12.36
C ALA A 75 -3.46 -34.78 11.93
N HIS A 76 -3.34 -35.43 10.76
CA HIS A 76 -2.06 -35.88 10.20
C HIS A 76 -1.28 -34.71 9.58
N TYR A 77 -1.98 -33.88 8.82
CA TYR A 77 -1.42 -32.66 8.23
C TYR A 77 -1.97 -31.44 8.96
N LYS A 78 -1.27 -30.98 9.99
CA LYS A 78 -1.68 -29.82 10.82
C LYS A 78 -1.89 -28.54 10.00
N GLN A 79 -1.20 -28.44 8.87
CA GLN A 79 -1.23 -27.37 7.89
C GLN A 79 -2.58 -27.35 7.13
N LEU A 80 -3.22 -28.51 6.91
CA LEU A 80 -4.54 -28.59 6.28
C LEU A 80 -5.63 -27.90 7.09
N LYS A 81 -5.45 -27.77 8.41
CA LYS A 81 -6.38 -26.99 9.23
C LYS A 81 -6.59 -25.62 8.62
N GLN A 82 -5.55 -24.94 8.14
CA GLN A 82 -5.63 -23.60 7.53
C GLN A 82 -6.51 -23.51 6.28
N ILE A 83 -6.78 -24.63 5.59
CA ILE A 83 -7.66 -24.68 4.40
C ILE A 83 -9.13 -24.91 4.79
N PHE A 84 -9.41 -25.76 5.78
CA PHE A 84 -10.77 -26.16 6.15
C PHE A 84 -11.35 -25.39 7.32
N ASN A 85 -10.50 -25.06 8.28
CA ASN A 85 -10.70 -23.99 9.22
C ASN A 85 -9.66 -22.94 8.86
N PRO A 86 -10.01 -21.92 8.05
CA PRO A 86 -9.40 -20.65 8.35
C PRO A 86 -9.77 -20.41 9.81
N ALA A 87 -8.89 -20.80 10.74
CA ALA A 87 -8.80 -20.09 11.98
C ALA A 87 -8.86 -18.64 11.50
N PRO A 88 -9.73 -17.78 12.08
CA PRO A 88 -9.45 -16.37 11.92
C PRO A 88 -7.95 -16.32 12.18
N GLN A 89 -7.18 -15.85 11.20
CA GLN A 89 -5.85 -15.39 11.53
C GLN A 89 -6.05 -14.62 12.85
N LYS A 90 -5.12 -14.68 13.78
CA LYS A 90 -5.11 -13.67 14.84
C LYS A 90 -4.98 -12.28 14.19
N SER A 91 -6.00 -11.84 13.52
CA SER A 91 -6.51 -10.52 13.42
C SER A 91 -7.47 -10.57 14.60
N ALA A 92 -7.11 -9.88 15.69
CA ALA A 92 -8.19 -9.20 16.38
C ALA A 92 -9.11 -8.60 15.31
N ALA A 93 -10.44 -8.67 15.44
CA ALA A 93 -11.32 -7.99 14.52
C ALA A 93 -10.71 -6.60 14.28
N PRO A 94 -10.30 -6.28 13.04
CA PRO A 94 -9.31 -5.23 12.80
C PRO A 94 -9.77 -3.99 13.53
N THR A 95 -8.98 -3.60 14.52
CA THR A 95 -9.48 -2.64 15.50
C THR A 95 -9.44 -1.29 14.81
N ALA A 96 -10.60 -0.77 14.45
CA ALA A 96 -10.71 0.50 13.75
C ALA A 96 -10.95 1.61 14.75
N HIS A 97 -10.10 2.63 14.73
CA HIS A 97 -10.33 3.87 15.44
C HIS A 97 -10.51 4.98 14.41
N ALA A 98 -11.63 5.70 14.50
CA ALA A 98 -11.88 6.92 13.73
C ALA A 98 -12.19 8.05 14.72
N ASP A 99 -11.54 9.19 14.56
CA ASP A 99 -11.97 10.40 15.27
C ASP A 99 -13.20 11.05 14.61
N SER A 100 -13.73 12.10 15.24
CA SER A 100 -15.07 12.68 15.02
C SER A 100 -15.54 12.87 13.58
N CYS A 101 -14.64 13.04 12.61
CA CYS A 101 -14.99 13.22 11.19
C CYS A 101 -14.23 12.26 10.26
N SER A 102 -13.48 11.31 10.80
CA SER A 102 -12.78 10.29 10.03
C SER A 102 -13.67 9.09 9.76
N VAL A 103 -13.37 8.33 8.71
CA VAL A 103 -14.11 7.13 8.34
C VAL A 103 -13.14 5.97 8.20
N VAL A 104 -13.42 4.84 8.84
CA VAL A 104 -12.74 3.58 8.56
C VAL A 104 -13.79 2.61 8.03
N THR A 105 -13.55 2.09 6.83
CA THR A 105 -14.34 1.01 6.24
C THR A 105 -13.50 -0.25 6.16
N ILE A 106 -14.07 -1.35 6.64
CA ILE A 106 -13.48 -2.69 6.56
C ILE A 106 -14.61 -3.63 6.14
N ARG A 107 -14.69 -3.88 4.84
CA ARG A 107 -15.72 -4.75 4.23
C ARG A 107 -15.04 -5.96 3.61
N GLU A 108 -15.55 -7.15 3.88
CA GLU A 108 -15.17 -8.35 3.14
C GLU A 108 -16.26 -8.65 2.11
N ILE A 109 -15.91 -8.54 0.83
CA ILE A 109 -16.80 -8.76 -0.31
C ILE A 109 -16.29 -10.01 -1.03
N THR A 110 -17.04 -11.11 -0.92
CA THR A 110 -16.71 -12.37 -1.58
C THR A 110 -17.85 -12.86 -2.46
N ASP A 111 -17.51 -13.69 -3.46
CA ASP A 111 -18.47 -14.46 -4.27
C ASP A 111 -19.50 -13.62 -5.05
N VAL A 112 -19.13 -12.40 -5.47
CA VAL A 112 -20.03 -11.49 -6.18
C VAL A 112 -19.99 -11.75 -7.69
N LYS A 113 -21.16 -11.92 -8.32
CA LYS A 113 -21.35 -11.92 -9.78
C LYS A 113 -22.30 -10.79 -10.16
N ALA A 114 -21.81 -9.73 -10.78
CA ALA A 114 -22.60 -8.57 -11.17
C ALA A 114 -22.00 -7.88 -12.40
N GLU A 115 -22.77 -7.17 -13.21
CA GLU A 115 -22.20 -6.42 -14.34
C GLU A 115 -21.44 -5.16 -13.87
N THR A 116 -21.91 -4.51 -12.81
CA THR A 116 -21.25 -3.32 -12.25
C THR A 116 -21.36 -3.28 -10.74
N LEU A 117 -20.26 -2.97 -10.07
CA LEU A 117 -20.19 -2.70 -8.64
C LEU A 117 -19.77 -1.24 -8.40
N ASN A 118 -20.65 -0.44 -7.81
CA ASN A 118 -20.40 0.97 -7.49
C ASN A 118 -20.33 1.15 -5.98
N MET A 119 -19.24 1.74 -5.49
CA MET A 119 -19.06 2.06 -4.07
C MET A 119 -18.71 3.54 -3.95
N GLU A 120 -19.48 4.26 -3.13
CA GLU A 120 -19.28 5.69 -2.90
C GLU A 120 -19.21 6.00 -1.40
N ILE A 121 -18.18 6.74 -1.00
CA ILE A 121 -18.02 7.25 0.36
C ILE A 121 -18.02 8.77 0.29
N LYS A 122 -18.97 9.40 0.97
CA LYS A 122 -19.08 10.86 1.08
C LYS A 122 -18.98 11.26 2.54
N THR A 123 -18.02 12.11 2.86
CA THR A 123 -17.85 12.66 4.20
C THR A 123 -17.86 14.18 4.13
N GLU A 124 -18.67 14.80 4.99
CA GLU A 124 -18.74 16.24 5.14
C GLU A 124 -18.19 16.61 6.51
N MET A 125 -17.14 17.43 6.53
CA MET A 125 -16.50 17.89 7.76
C MET A 125 -16.92 19.35 8.04
N ASP A 126 -17.49 19.58 9.22
CA ASP A 126 -17.67 20.93 9.78
C ASP A 126 -16.48 21.25 10.70
N PRO A 127 -15.58 22.19 10.32
CA PRO A 127 -14.41 22.54 11.11
C PRO A 127 -14.74 23.07 12.51
N ARG A 128 -15.98 23.56 12.75
CA ARG A 128 -16.40 24.10 14.05
C ARG A 128 -16.77 23.03 15.08
N SER A 129 -16.98 21.79 14.65
CA SER A 129 -17.23 20.65 15.55
C SER A 129 -15.92 20.13 16.19
N TRP A 130 -14.78 20.62 15.71
CA TRP A 130 -13.47 20.22 16.20
C TRP A 130 -13.18 20.82 17.58
N LYS A 131 -13.49 20.08 18.64
CA LYS A 131 -12.91 20.34 19.96
C LYS A 131 -11.46 19.87 19.94
N THR A 132 -10.51 20.80 19.84
CA THR A 132 -9.11 20.58 20.21
C THR A 132 -9.02 20.38 21.71
N GLY A 133 -9.54 19.26 22.20
CA GLY A 133 -9.12 18.69 23.46
C GLY A 133 -7.89 17.86 23.16
N THR A 134 -6.73 18.24 23.70
CA THR A 134 -5.63 17.31 23.92
C THR A 134 -6.18 16.12 24.72
N ALA A 135 -6.62 15.08 24.02
CA ALA A 135 -6.77 13.76 24.61
C ALA A 135 -5.35 13.24 24.86
N VAL A 136 -4.74 13.71 25.95
CA VAL A 136 -3.63 13.01 26.61
C VAL A 136 -4.24 11.76 27.22
N GLY A 137 -4.48 10.79 26.36
CA GLY A 137 -4.88 9.42 26.69
C GLY A 137 -4.18 8.50 25.71
N PRO A 138 -3.90 7.24 26.08
CA PRO A 138 -3.29 6.31 25.16
C PRO A 138 -4.18 6.19 23.93
N VAL A 139 -3.65 6.58 22.75
CA VAL A 139 -4.28 6.28 21.47
C VAL A 139 -4.47 4.77 21.46
N LEU A 140 -5.72 4.30 21.46
CA LEU A 140 -6.02 2.88 21.34
C LEU A 140 -5.51 2.47 19.96
N GLN A 141 -4.33 1.86 19.95
CA GLN A 141 -3.61 1.49 18.75
C GLN A 141 -4.32 0.29 18.13
N GLY A 142 -5.33 0.60 17.33
CA GLY A 142 -6.00 -0.38 16.49
C GLY A 142 -5.23 -0.61 15.19
N ASP A 143 -5.54 -1.71 14.51
CA ASP A 143 -4.92 -2.07 13.23
C ASP A 143 -5.13 -0.98 12.16
N TYR A 144 -6.20 -0.19 12.29
CA TYR A 144 -6.48 0.97 11.43
C TYR A 144 -6.89 2.17 12.28
N THR A 145 -6.12 3.27 12.20
CA THR A 145 -6.42 4.51 12.90
C THR A 145 -6.59 5.64 11.89
N ALA A 146 -7.82 6.08 11.67
CA ALA A 146 -8.12 7.27 10.87
C ALA A 146 -8.27 8.48 11.81
N LEU A 147 -7.40 9.47 11.61
CA LEU A 147 -7.41 10.74 12.34
C LEU A 147 -7.56 11.90 11.37
N ASN A 148 -8.02 13.02 11.89
CA ASN A 148 -8.09 14.30 11.23
C ASN A 148 -8.95 14.35 9.95
N GLY A 149 -10.08 13.64 9.95
CA GLY A 149 -10.96 13.58 8.76
C GLY A 149 -10.47 12.68 7.65
N SER A 150 -9.57 11.76 7.95
CA SER A 150 -9.09 10.80 6.97
C SER A 150 -10.12 9.70 6.73
N VAL A 151 -10.09 9.13 5.53
CA VAL A 151 -10.89 7.98 5.17
C VAL A 151 -9.94 6.81 4.90
N ILE A 152 -10.07 5.73 5.66
CA ILE A 152 -9.37 4.47 5.44
C ILE A 152 -10.35 3.47 4.86
N CYS A 153 -10.00 2.88 3.72
CA CYS A 153 -10.70 1.74 3.15
C CYS A 153 -9.77 0.53 3.21
N ALA A 154 -10.05 -0.38 4.14
CA ALA A 154 -9.35 -1.64 4.32
C ALA A 154 -10.24 -2.81 3.89
N ASP A 155 -10.95 -2.61 2.78
CA ASP A 155 -11.87 -3.59 2.22
C ASP A 155 -11.09 -4.72 1.54
N LYS A 156 -11.54 -5.96 1.74
CA LYS A 156 -11.02 -7.16 1.09
C LYS A 156 -12.04 -7.66 0.09
N ILE A 157 -11.65 -7.70 -1.18
CA ILE A 157 -12.49 -8.21 -2.28
C ILE A 157 -11.83 -9.47 -2.84
N SER A 158 -12.52 -10.61 -2.78
CA SER A 158 -12.02 -11.87 -3.35
C SER A 158 -13.13 -12.63 -4.08
N ASP A 159 -12.77 -13.42 -5.08
CA ASP A 159 -13.72 -14.29 -5.80
C ASP A 159 -14.90 -13.52 -6.44
N VAL A 160 -14.61 -12.36 -7.04
CA VAL A 160 -15.61 -11.48 -7.67
C VAL A 160 -15.49 -11.51 -9.19
N LYS A 161 -16.63 -11.68 -9.89
CA LYS A 161 -16.77 -11.58 -11.34
C LYS A 161 -17.66 -10.37 -11.68
N ILE A 162 -17.02 -9.26 -12.00
CA ILE A 162 -17.68 -8.00 -12.39
C ILE A 162 -17.04 -7.37 -13.63
N ASP A 163 -17.85 -6.75 -14.48
CA ASP A 163 -17.34 -6.12 -15.71
C ASP A 163 -16.83 -4.69 -15.44
N VAL A 164 -17.47 -3.96 -14.52
CA VAL A 164 -17.06 -2.61 -14.13
C VAL A 164 -17.04 -2.46 -12.61
N LEU A 165 -15.92 -1.99 -12.05
CA LEU A 165 -15.77 -1.60 -10.65
C LEU A 165 -15.54 -0.10 -10.55
N ASN A 166 -16.46 0.63 -9.93
CA ASN A 166 -16.29 2.06 -9.65
C ASN A 166 -16.18 2.31 -8.15
N LEU A 167 -15.06 2.92 -7.75
CA LEU A 167 -14.80 3.35 -6.38
C LEU A 167 -14.67 4.87 -6.37
N SER A 168 -15.53 5.55 -5.60
CA SER A 168 -15.51 7.00 -5.46
C SER A 168 -15.46 7.39 -3.99
N VAL A 169 -14.50 8.25 -3.64
CA VAL A 169 -14.39 8.83 -2.30
C VAL A 169 -14.37 10.35 -2.45
N SER A 170 -15.28 11.03 -1.77
CA SER A 170 -15.31 12.49 -1.73
C SER A 170 -15.37 12.99 -0.30
N VAL A 171 -14.38 13.78 0.10
CA VAL A 171 -14.35 14.48 1.39
C VAL A 171 -14.55 15.97 1.11
N LYS A 172 -15.62 16.55 1.67
CA LYS A 172 -15.92 17.97 1.54
C LYS A 172 -15.72 18.66 2.88
N SER A 173 -14.80 19.61 2.93
CA SER A 173 -14.70 20.55 4.05
C SER A 173 -15.68 21.70 3.84
N VAL A 174 -16.57 21.94 4.81
CA VAL A 174 -17.51 23.06 4.75
C VAL A 174 -16.77 24.35 5.10
N ASN A 175 -16.18 25.00 4.09
CA ASN A 175 -15.70 26.37 4.21
C ASN A 175 -16.91 27.33 4.23
N THR A 176 -17.52 27.53 5.41
CA THR A 176 -18.42 28.67 5.59
C THR A 176 -17.57 29.93 5.59
N GLY A 177 -17.64 30.68 4.48
CA GLY A 177 -16.90 31.92 4.30
C GLY A 177 -17.04 32.85 5.50
N ARG A 178 -15.90 33.24 6.08
CA ARG A 178 -15.81 34.49 6.83
C ARG A 178 -14.45 35.14 6.63
N GLN A 179 -14.57 36.37 6.14
CA GLN A 179 -13.59 37.42 6.01
C GLN A 179 -12.82 37.66 7.32
N ASP A 180 -11.51 37.83 7.18
CA ASP A 180 -10.56 38.60 7.99
C ASP A 180 -10.71 38.59 9.52
N THR A 181 -9.78 37.92 10.21
CA THR A 181 -8.65 38.56 10.92
C THR A 181 -7.95 37.55 11.83
N ALA A 182 -6.61 37.64 11.86
CA ALA A 182 -5.67 37.02 12.80
C ALA A 182 -5.25 35.55 12.55
N THR A 183 -4.03 35.44 12.01
CA THR A 183 -3.00 34.39 12.17
C THR A 183 -3.27 32.98 11.62
N PRO A 184 -2.58 32.55 10.54
CA PRO A 184 -2.65 31.16 10.07
C PRO A 184 -1.34 30.38 10.29
N SER A 185 -1.47 29.15 10.77
CA SER A 185 -0.47 28.09 10.62
C SER A 185 -1.11 26.85 9.96
N VAL A 186 -0.72 26.66 8.70
CA VAL A 186 -0.37 25.40 8.01
C VAL A 186 -1.45 24.32 7.86
N ASP A 187 -2.06 24.29 6.67
CA ASP A 187 -2.75 23.14 6.07
C ASP A 187 -2.08 22.81 4.72
N GLU A 188 -1.60 21.58 4.59
CA GLU A 188 -1.03 21.00 3.37
C GLU A 188 -2.16 20.57 2.42
N THR A 189 -2.82 21.55 1.82
CA THR A 189 -3.28 21.36 0.44
C THR A 189 -2.10 21.67 -0.44
N LEU A 190 -1.67 20.75 -1.32
CA LEU A 190 -0.91 21.14 -2.50
C LEU A 190 -1.82 22.12 -3.27
N PRO A 191 -1.56 23.44 -3.22
CA PRO A 191 -2.55 24.40 -3.64
C PRO A 191 -2.63 24.34 -5.16
N SER A 192 -3.84 24.49 -5.68
CA SER A 192 -4.15 24.80 -7.08
C SER A 192 -3.57 26.16 -7.54
N HIS A 193 -2.46 26.62 -6.96
CA HIS A 193 -1.75 27.87 -7.20
C HIS A 193 -0.27 27.70 -7.54
N GLN A 194 0.18 26.50 -7.98
CA GLN A 194 1.55 26.34 -8.46
C GLN A 194 1.77 27.24 -9.68
N GLY A 195 2.56 28.30 -9.50
CA GLY A 195 2.96 29.15 -10.60
C GLY A 195 3.99 28.43 -11.49
N PRO A 196 4.46 29.10 -12.54
CA PRO A 196 5.35 28.50 -13.52
C PRO A 196 6.64 27.94 -12.90
N ALA A 197 7.19 28.55 -11.85
CA ALA A 197 8.44 28.11 -11.21
C ALA A 197 8.28 26.77 -10.46
N ALA A 198 7.19 26.60 -9.70
CA ALA A 198 6.94 25.33 -9.01
C ALA A 198 6.76 24.16 -10.00
N LYS A 199 6.07 24.40 -11.12
CA LYS A 199 5.89 23.40 -12.20
C LYS A 199 7.20 23.01 -12.88
N MET A 200 8.09 23.97 -13.09
CA MET A 200 9.43 23.72 -13.65
C MET A 200 10.30 22.87 -12.71
N ILE A 201 10.25 23.15 -11.40
CA ILE A 201 10.98 22.35 -10.39
C ILE A 201 10.44 20.92 -10.35
N ILE A 202 9.11 20.74 -10.38
CA ILE A 202 8.48 19.41 -10.37
C ILE A 202 8.85 18.60 -11.62
N SER A 203 8.80 19.23 -12.79
CA SER A 203 9.10 18.55 -14.07
C SER A 203 10.56 18.08 -14.16
N ASN A 204 11.48 18.81 -13.52
CA ASN A 204 12.90 18.49 -13.50
C ASN A 204 13.37 17.83 -12.19
N LYS A 205 12.45 17.46 -11.30
CA LYS A 205 12.73 17.02 -9.92
C LYS A 205 13.77 15.90 -9.84
N LEU A 206 13.64 14.86 -10.67
CA LEU A 206 14.59 13.74 -10.67
C LEU A 206 16.01 14.16 -11.04
N ARG A 207 16.16 15.05 -12.02
CA ARG A 207 17.47 15.57 -12.43
C ARG A 207 18.07 16.50 -11.39
N LEU A 208 17.23 17.31 -10.74
CA LEU A 208 17.66 18.15 -9.62
C LEU A 208 18.15 17.32 -8.44
N ILE A 209 17.46 16.21 -8.12
CA ILE A 209 17.89 15.30 -7.07
C ILE A 209 19.27 14.73 -7.39
N ASP A 210 19.46 14.19 -8.59
CA ASP A 210 20.72 13.60 -9.01
C ASP A 210 21.88 14.61 -9.02
N CYS A 211 21.65 15.80 -9.59
CA CYS A 211 22.67 16.85 -9.67
C CYS A 211 23.05 17.41 -8.29
N LEU A 212 22.06 17.78 -7.47
CA LEU A 212 22.30 18.43 -6.18
C LEU A 212 22.77 17.45 -5.10
N SER A 213 22.57 16.14 -5.30
CA SER A 213 23.08 15.09 -4.40
C SER A 213 24.61 14.95 -4.44
N ALA A 214 25.27 15.55 -5.44
CA ALA A 214 26.72 15.61 -5.53
C ALA A 214 27.34 16.33 -4.31
N ASP A 215 26.75 17.45 -3.89
CA ASP A 215 27.13 18.18 -2.67
C ASP A 215 25.90 18.81 -1.99
N PRO A 216 25.19 18.07 -1.13
CA PRO A 216 24.01 18.63 -0.45
C PRO A 216 24.34 19.76 0.53
N SER A 217 25.55 19.81 1.08
CA SER A 217 25.91 20.79 2.09
C SER A 217 26.03 22.18 1.48
N PHE A 218 26.64 22.27 0.30
CA PHE A 218 26.81 23.53 -0.41
C PHE A 218 25.47 24.15 -0.84
N ILE A 219 24.57 23.37 -1.44
CA ILE A 219 23.25 23.90 -1.82
C ILE A 219 22.41 24.28 -0.59
N LEU A 220 22.46 23.51 0.51
CA LEU A 220 21.76 23.84 1.75
C LEU A 220 22.23 25.17 2.36
N GLN A 221 23.53 25.45 2.31
CA GLN A 221 24.08 26.72 2.79
C GLN A 221 23.59 27.90 1.94
N ASN A 222 23.52 27.72 0.61
CA ASN A 222 23.05 28.75 -0.31
C ASN A 222 21.55 29.06 -0.14
N VAL A 223 20.71 28.02 -0.01
CA VAL A 223 19.27 28.21 0.24
C VAL A 223 18.97 28.79 1.62
N GLN A 224 19.83 28.54 2.62
CA GLN A 224 19.75 29.20 3.93
C GLN A 224 20.13 30.68 3.83
N GLN A 225 21.23 31.01 3.14
CA GLN A 225 21.70 32.39 2.97
C GLN A 225 20.66 33.28 2.25
N LYS A 226 19.90 32.70 1.32
CA LYS A 226 18.83 33.39 0.59
C LYS A 226 17.48 33.37 1.32
N ASN A 227 17.43 32.90 2.57
CA ASN A 227 16.22 32.77 3.39
C ASN A 227 15.10 31.93 2.74
N ILE A 228 15.46 31.04 1.81
CA ILE A 228 14.52 30.11 1.18
C ILE A 228 14.09 29.06 2.20
N VAL A 229 15.02 28.61 3.05
CA VAL A 229 14.73 27.74 4.20
C VAL A 229 15.02 28.48 5.51
N SER A 230 14.23 28.22 6.55
CA SER A 230 14.50 28.74 7.89
C SER A 230 15.64 27.99 8.58
N ASN A 231 16.29 28.60 9.57
CA ASN A 231 17.37 27.95 10.34
C ASN A 231 16.96 26.60 10.96
N ARG A 232 15.69 26.47 11.40
CA ARG A 232 15.15 25.21 11.93
C ARG A 232 15.04 24.14 10.85
N GLN A 233 14.61 24.52 9.65
CA GLN A 233 14.51 23.62 8.50
C GLN A 233 15.90 23.21 8.00
N TYR A 234 16.84 24.15 7.95
CA TYR A 234 18.23 23.85 7.63
C TYR A 234 18.85 22.86 8.63
N GLY A 235 18.66 23.06 9.93
CA GLY A 235 19.12 22.10 10.96
C GLY A 235 18.55 20.70 10.74
N ASN A 236 17.22 20.60 10.55
CA ASN A 236 16.55 19.34 10.28
C ASN A 236 17.02 18.65 9.00
N LEU A 237 17.41 19.40 7.97
CA LEU A 237 17.94 18.87 6.71
C LEU A 237 19.41 18.45 6.83
N LYS A 238 20.20 19.19 7.62
CA LYS A 238 21.62 18.92 7.86
C LYS A 238 21.83 17.68 8.74
N ASP A 239 20.91 17.41 9.65
CA ASP A 239 20.98 16.25 10.55
C ASP A 239 20.65 14.92 9.85
N LEU A 240 20.22 14.95 8.58
CA LEU A 240 19.96 13.75 7.79
C LEU A 240 21.26 13.11 7.31
N SER A 241 21.37 11.79 7.50
CA SER A 241 22.57 11.03 7.12
C SER A 241 22.65 10.69 5.63
N GLN A 242 21.54 10.79 4.89
CA GLN A 242 21.44 10.40 3.49
C GLN A 242 21.39 11.61 2.56
N ARG A 243 22.40 11.74 1.70
CA ARG A 243 22.57 12.86 0.76
C ARG A 243 21.36 13.09 -0.14
N GLU A 244 20.83 12.02 -0.72
CA GLU A 244 19.68 12.06 -1.62
C GLU A 244 18.38 12.42 -0.88
N GLU A 245 18.17 11.83 0.30
CA GLU A 245 17.02 12.13 1.16
C GLU A 245 16.98 13.61 1.57
N THR A 246 18.14 14.19 1.86
CA THR A 246 18.27 15.62 2.17
C THR A 246 17.82 16.50 1.01
N ILE A 247 18.22 16.17 -0.21
CA ILE A 247 17.84 16.93 -1.41
C ILE A 247 16.37 16.75 -1.75
N ILE A 248 15.83 15.52 -1.65
CA ILE A 248 14.39 15.26 -1.83
C ILE A 248 13.58 16.13 -0.88
N LYS A 249 13.93 16.13 0.40
CA LYS A 249 13.23 16.94 1.42
C LYS A 249 13.41 18.44 1.20
N LEU A 250 14.58 18.88 0.74
CA LEU A 250 14.81 20.29 0.38
C LEU A 250 13.88 20.73 -0.75
N ILE A 251 13.84 19.99 -1.86
CA ILE A 251 13.02 20.31 -3.04
C ILE A 251 11.54 20.31 -2.65
N ASP A 252 11.10 19.29 -1.89
CA ASP A 252 9.73 19.21 -1.42
C ASP A 252 9.35 20.37 -0.50
N LEU A 253 10.29 20.84 0.33
CA LEU A 253 10.09 21.98 1.21
C LEU A 253 9.97 23.30 0.43
N VAL A 254 10.78 23.48 -0.63
CA VAL A 254 10.69 24.64 -1.52
C VAL A 254 9.34 24.65 -2.25
N ILE A 255 8.92 23.51 -2.82
CA ILE A 255 7.64 23.38 -3.53
C ILE A 255 6.45 23.65 -2.61
N ARG A 256 6.53 23.23 -1.34
CA ARG A 256 5.46 23.43 -0.35
C ARG A 256 5.33 24.86 0.17
N LYS A 257 6.37 25.69 0.06
CA LYS A 257 6.42 26.99 0.74
C LYS A 257 5.57 28.05 0.01
N ASP A 258 6.05 28.54 -1.13
CA ASP A 258 5.33 29.46 -2.01
C ASP A 258 6.04 29.57 -3.38
N GLU A 259 5.34 30.14 -4.36
CA GLU A 259 5.88 30.38 -5.71
C GLU A 259 7.10 31.32 -5.69
N LYS A 260 7.18 32.24 -4.71
CA LYS A 260 8.33 33.13 -4.53
C LYS A 260 9.56 32.34 -4.09
N ALA A 261 9.44 31.42 -3.14
CA ALA A 261 10.53 30.52 -2.77
C ALA A 261 10.94 29.63 -3.93
N CYS A 262 9.99 29.14 -4.74
CA CYS A 262 10.29 28.39 -5.97
C CYS A 262 11.08 29.23 -6.97
N SER A 263 10.67 30.48 -7.21
CA SER A 263 11.35 31.40 -8.12
C SER A 263 12.75 31.75 -7.63
N LEU A 264 12.89 32.08 -6.33
CA LEU A 264 14.18 32.35 -5.69
C LEU A 264 15.10 31.13 -5.72
N PHE A 265 14.55 29.94 -5.56
CA PHE A 265 15.31 28.70 -5.67
C PHE A 265 15.83 28.48 -7.10
N LEU A 266 15.00 28.72 -8.12
CA LEU A 266 15.44 28.69 -9.52
C LEU A 266 16.52 29.76 -9.81
N GLU A 267 16.39 30.96 -9.24
CA GLU A 267 17.44 32.00 -9.36
C GLU A 267 18.76 31.57 -8.70
N VAL A 268 18.71 30.86 -7.57
CA VAL A 268 19.90 30.29 -6.93
C VAL A 268 20.53 29.23 -7.83
N LEU A 269 19.73 28.33 -8.40
CA LEU A 269 20.25 27.27 -9.29
C LEU A 269 20.89 27.83 -10.58
N LYS A 270 20.55 29.06 -10.97
CA LYS A 270 21.12 29.77 -12.12
C LYS A 270 22.30 30.68 -11.77
N GLN A 271 22.71 30.77 -10.50
CA GLN A 271 23.87 31.58 -10.12
C GLN A 271 25.17 30.94 -10.62
N PRO A 272 26.14 31.74 -11.09
CA PRO A 272 27.39 31.24 -11.64
C PRO A 272 28.15 30.37 -10.65
N ASP A 273 28.21 30.75 -9.37
CA ASP A 273 28.86 29.99 -8.30
C ASP A 273 28.23 28.59 -8.09
N ILE A 274 26.91 28.47 -8.31
CA ILE A 274 26.17 27.22 -8.22
C ILE A 274 26.39 26.38 -9.48
N LEU A 275 26.39 26.99 -10.66
CA LEU A 275 26.65 26.31 -11.93
C LEU A 275 28.10 25.81 -12.05
N GLU A 276 29.06 26.50 -11.44
CA GLU A 276 30.45 26.01 -11.32
C GLU A 276 30.53 24.75 -10.44
N THR A 277 29.71 24.67 -9.39
CA THR A 277 29.68 23.52 -8.48
C THR A 277 28.85 22.35 -9.02
N TYR A 278 27.77 22.64 -9.77
CA TYR A 278 26.90 21.65 -10.41
C TYR A 278 26.77 21.92 -11.91
N PRO A 279 27.78 21.56 -12.72
CA PRO A 279 27.77 21.84 -14.16
C PRO A 279 26.60 21.17 -14.90
N ASN A 280 26.09 20.05 -14.38
CA ASN A 280 24.95 19.31 -14.92
C ASN A 280 23.62 20.10 -14.86
N LEU A 281 23.55 21.17 -14.07
CA LEU A 281 22.38 22.06 -14.04
C LEU A 281 22.22 22.87 -15.35
N ASN A 282 23.29 23.06 -16.12
CA ASN A 282 23.23 23.74 -17.43
C ASN A 282 22.49 22.91 -18.50
N GLU A 283 22.37 21.59 -18.30
CA GLU A 283 21.64 20.71 -19.21
C GLU A 283 20.12 20.71 -18.98
N ILE A 284 19.67 21.33 -17.89
CA ILE A 284 18.25 21.42 -17.55
C ILE A 284 17.65 22.57 -18.36
N GLN A 285 16.64 22.27 -19.19
CA GLN A 285 15.83 23.30 -19.83
C GLN A 285 14.90 23.92 -18.76
N TRP A 286 15.22 25.17 -18.41
CA TRP A 286 14.43 26.00 -17.52
C TRP A 286 13.27 26.62 -18.25
#